data_AF-A0A656SLH8-F1
#
_entry.id   AF-A0A656SLH8-F1
#
_cell.length_a   1.000
_cell.length_b   1.000
_cell.length_c   1.000
_cell.angle_alpha   90.00
_cell.angle_beta   90.00
_cell.angle_gamma   90.00
#
_symmetry.space_group_name_H-M   'P 1'
#
loop_
_entity.id
_entity.type
_entity.pdbx_description
1 polymer ?
#
loop_
_entity_poly.entity_id
_entity_poly.type
_entity_poly.pdbx_seq_one_letter_code
_entity_poly.pdbx_strand_id
1 'polypeptide(L)'
;MSKLRKKGASTSISLKTDNKTKIDGGITTVKKKVTTSYKVPPLTLRVSLADKKAIGDWVDEVDLLTTHKSSAAKLYRALVEYKNNLSEEEVVELNHQLAMVIDKMP
;
A
#
# COMPACT_ATOMS: atom_id res chain seq x y z
N MET A 1 -49.10 36.29 20.43
CA MET A 1 -48.56 34.99 20.88
C MET A 1 -48.54 34.04 19.68
N SER A 2 -47.33 33.73 19.19
CA SER A 2 -47.07 33.00 17.94
C SER A 2 -47.53 31.54 18.03
N LYS A 3 -48.44 31.11 17.14
CA LYS A 3 -48.92 29.72 17.06
C LYS A 3 -47.93 28.88 16.24
N LEU A 4 -46.99 28.20 16.91
CA LEU A 4 -46.15 27.18 16.27
C LEU A 4 -47.00 26.08 15.64
N ARG A 5 -46.98 25.97 14.31
CA ARG A 5 -47.60 24.85 13.58
C ARG A 5 -46.73 23.61 13.75
N LYS A 6 -47.19 22.63 14.54
CA LYS A 6 -46.58 21.29 14.64
C LYS A 6 -46.75 20.56 13.31
N LYS A 7 -45.80 20.71 12.39
CA LYS A 7 -45.70 19.87 11.18
C LYS A 7 -44.73 18.74 11.50
N GLY A 8 -45.27 17.67 12.07
CA GLY A 8 -44.54 16.43 12.34
C GLY A 8 -44.11 15.75 11.04
N ALA A 9 -43.04 14.97 11.11
CA ALA A 9 -42.53 14.15 10.02
C ALA A 9 -43.65 13.26 9.46
N SER A 10 -43.86 13.34 8.14
CA SER A 10 -44.77 12.47 7.42
C SER A 10 -44.23 11.04 7.44
N THR A 11 -44.78 10.20 8.30
CA THR A 11 -44.60 8.75 8.23
C THR A 11 -45.33 8.24 6.98
N SER A 12 -44.62 8.11 5.86
CA SER A 12 -45.12 7.37 4.69
C SER A 12 -44.98 5.87 4.94
N ILE A 13 -45.77 5.35 5.88
CA ILE A 13 -46.12 3.94 5.94
C ILE A 13 -47.47 3.81 5.25
N SER A 14 -47.43 3.48 3.96
CA SER A 14 -48.52 2.81 3.28
C SER A 14 -48.01 1.43 2.89
N LEU A 15 -48.61 0.43 3.52
CA LEU A 15 -48.33 -0.99 3.33
C LEU A 15 -49.06 -1.53 2.10
N LYS A 16 -48.29 -2.25 1.28
CA LYS A 16 -48.64 -3.41 0.42
C LYS A 16 -49.30 -3.18 -0.94
N THR A 17 -48.61 -3.65 -1.99
CA THR A 17 -49.09 -4.80 -2.77
C THR A 17 -47.91 -5.54 -3.44
N ASP A 18 -48.06 -6.85 -3.56
CA ASP A 18 -47.07 -7.89 -3.87
C ASP A 18 -46.16 -7.66 -5.08
N ASN A 19 -44.87 -7.98 -4.93
CA ASN A 19 -44.27 -9.11 -5.66
C ASN A 19 -42.84 -9.44 -5.18
N LYS A 20 -42.72 -10.70 -4.75
CA LYS A 20 -41.53 -11.58 -4.67
C LYS A 20 -40.17 -11.00 -5.11
N THR A 21 -39.27 -10.75 -4.16
CA THR A 21 -38.13 -11.62 -3.81
C THR A 21 -37.20 -10.87 -2.87
N LYS A 22 -36.92 -11.46 -1.72
CA LYS A 22 -35.95 -10.96 -0.74
C LYS A 22 -34.54 -11.10 -1.35
N ILE A 23 -33.85 -9.99 -1.56
CA ILE A 23 -32.39 -9.95 -1.57
C ILE A 23 -32.01 -9.08 -0.37
N ASP A 24 -31.56 -9.74 0.68
CA ASP A 24 -31.05 -9.11 1.90
C ASP A 24 -29.87 -8.17 1.56
N GLY A 25 -29.96 -6.94 2.08
CA GLY A 25 -28.85 -6.07 2.46
C GLY A 25 -27.55 -6.13 1.63
N GLY A 26 -27.61 -5.88 0.33
CA GLY A 26 -26.40 -5.66 -0.47
C GLY A 26 -25.74 -4.34 -0.08
N ILE A 27 -24.61 -4.38 0.63
CA ILE A 27 -23.72 -3.22 0.78
C ILE A 27 -23.31 -2.79 -0.62
N THR A 28 -23.87 -1.68 -1.11
CA THR A 28 -23.45 -1.05 -2.36
C THR A 28 -22.10 -0.39 -2.12
N THR A 29 -21.04 -1.17 -2.24
CA THR A 29 -19.68 -0.60 -2.29
C THR A 29 -19.54 0.15 -3.60
N VAL A 30 -19.74 1.47 -3.57
CA VAL A 30 -19.23 2.32 -4.63
C VAL A 30 -17.71 2.19 -4.58
N LYS A 31 -17.15 1.34 -5.45
CA LYS A 31 -15.70 1.32 -5.72
C LYS A 31 -15.36 2.70 -6.27
N LYS A 32 -15.03 3.64 -5.39
CA LYS A 32 -14.48 4.94 -5.79
C LYS A 32 -13.15 4.62 -6.48
N LYS A 33 -13.19 4.49 -7.81
CA LYS A 33 -11.98 4.59 -8.64
C LYS A 33 -11.46 5.99 -8.38
N VAL A 34 -10.39 6.08 -7.59
CA VAL A 34 -9.69 7.33 -7.36
C VAL A 34 -9.22 7.81 -8.71
N THR A 35 -9.88 8.84 -9.26
CA THR A 35 -9.41 9.57 -10.43
C THR A 35 -8.21 10.39 -9.99
N THR A 36 -7.02 9.80 -10.06
CA THR A 36 -5.78 10.56 -9.95
C THR A 36 -5.66 11.42 -11.22
N SER A 37 -5.36 12.73 -11.07
CA SER A 37 -5.28 13.66 -12.21
C SER A 37 -4.13 13.34 -13.17
N TYR A 38 -3.19 12.50 -12.75
CA TYR A 38 -2.15 11.93 -13.58
C TYR A 38 -2.30 10.42 -13.66
N LYS A 39 -2.48 9.92 -14.89
CA LYS A 39 -2.47 8.50 -15.25
C LYS A 39 -1.03 8.06 -15.51
N VAL A 40 -0.12 8.31 -14.56
CA VAL A 40 1.21 7.72 -14.59
C VAL A 40 1.06 6.36 -13.92
N PRO A 41 1.26 5.24 -14.65
CA PRO A 41 1.32 3.94 -14.01
C PRO A 41 2.36 4.00 -12.90
N PRO A 42 2.05 3.55 -11.67
CA PRO A 42 3.07 3.52 -10.63
C PRO A 42 4.29 2.79 -11.18
N LEU A 43 5.47 3.41 -11.04
CA LEU A 43 6.76 2.79 -11.33
C LEU A 43 6.91 1.62 -10.35
N THR A 44 6.32 0.49 -10.72
CA THR A 44 6.46 -0.75 -9.99
C THR A 44 7.81 -1.32 -10.39
N LEU A 45 8.78 -1.26 -9.47
CA LEU A 45 10.02 -2.01 -9.61
C LEU A 45 9.63 -3.50 -9.70
N ARG A 46 9.66 -4.04 -10.92
CA ARG A 46 9.33 -5.45 -11.16
C ARG A 46 10.57 -6.26 -10.90
N VAL A 47 10.61 -6.85 -9.71
CA VAL A 47 11.65 -7.77 -9.29
C VAL A 47 11.33 -9.17 -9.83
N SER A 48 12.33 -9.90 -10.33
CA SER A 48 12.16 -11.28 -10.80
C SER A 48 11.73 -12.20 -9.65
N LEU A 49 11.21 -13.39 -9.93
CA LEU A 49 10.84 -14.33 -8.85
C LEU A 49 12.07 -14.78 -8.05
N ALA A 50 13.21 -14.96 -8.71
CA ALA A 50 14.47 -15.33 -8.08
C ALA A 50 14.94 -14.21 -7.13
N ASP A 51 14.94 -12.96 -7.61
CA ASP A 51 15.36 -11.82 -6.81
C ASP A 51 14.40 -11.55 -5.64
N LYS A 52 13.10 -11.77 -5.82
CA LYS A 52 12.12 -11.70 -4.73
C LYS A 52 12.42 -12.69 -3.62
N LYS A 53 12.83 -13.92 -3.99
CA LYS A 53 13.22 -14.93 -3.03
C LYS A 53 14.51 -14.51 -2.31
N ALA A 54 15.54 -14.11 -3.05
CA ALA A 54 16.80 -13.68 -2.47
C ALA A 54 16.62 -12.51 -1.47
N ILE A 55 15.80 -11.52 -1.81
CA ILE A 55 15.47 -10.41 -0.90
C ILE A 55 14.67 -10.91 0.31
N GLY A 56 13.73 -11.84 0.11
CA GLY A 56 12.95 -12.44 1.19
C GLY A 56 13.82 -13.19 2.19
N ASP A 57 14.71 -14.06 1.68
CA ASP A 57 15.65 -14.84 2.48
C ASP A 57 16.56 -13.89 3.31
N TRP A 58 17.02 -12.78 2.70
CA TRP A 58 17.81 -11.77 3.43
C TRP A 58 17.00 -11.01 4.49
N VAL A 59 15.72 -10.71 4.23
CA VAL A 59 14.83 -10.11 5.26
C VAL A 59 14.68 -11.06 6.44
N ASP A 60 14.52 -12.36 6.20
CA ASP A 60 14.40 -13.36 7.26
C ASP A 60 15.70 -13.44 8.10
N GLU A 61 16.87 -13.33 7.48
CA GLU A 61 18.16 -13.26 8.18
C GLU A 61 18.27 -12.01 9.08
N VAL A 62 17.85 -10.84 8.59
CA VAL A 62 17.84 -9.60 9.38
C VAL A 62 16.81 -9.66 10.51
N ASP A 63 15.68 -10.34 10.30
CA ASP A 63 14.65 -10.55 11.32
C ASP A 63 15.14 -11.41 12.49
N LEU A 64 16.13 -12.27 12.30
CA LEU A 64 16.77 -13.00 13.41
C LEU A 64 17.53 -12.08 14.36
N LEU A 65 18.00 -10.93 13.87
CA LEU A 65 18.82 -9.97 14.62
C LEU A 65 18.00 -8.79 15.16
N THR A 66 16.73 -8.68 14.80
CA THR A 66 15.88 -7.54 15.14
C THR A 66 14.67 -7.97 15.95
N THR A 67 14.22 -7.10 16.85
CA THR A 67 13.05 -7.38 17.71
C THR A 67 11.72 -7.25 16.95
N HIS A 68 11.74 -6.65 15.77
CA HIS A 68 10.55 -6.31 14.99
C HIS A 68 10.64 -6.89 13.61
N LYS A 69 9.54 -7.45 13.12
CA LYS A 69 9.45 -7.93 11.74
C LYS A 69 9.81 -6.83 10.75
N SER A 70 10.73 -7.17 9.86
CA SER A 70 11.15 -6.34 8.75
C SER A 70 10.37 -6.72 7.51
N SER A 71 10.32 -5.79 6.57
CA SER A 71 9.83 -6.05 5.23
C SER A 71 10.93 -5.67 4.26
N ALA A 72 10.88 -6.16 3.03
CA ALA A 72 11.81 -5.73 1.99
C ALA A 72 11.90 -4.19 1.90
N ALA A 73 10.77 -3.50 2.06
CA ALA A 73 10.74 -2.03 2.07
C ALA A 73 11.50 -1.41 3.27
N LYS A 74 11.44 -2.03 4.46
CA LYS A 74 12.23 -1.57 5.61
C LYS A 74 13.73 -1.82 5.41
N LEU A 75 14.08 -2.98 4.87
CA LEU A 75 15.46 -3.31 4.51
C LEU A 75 16.04 -2.28 3.52
N TYR A 76 15.31 -1.97 2.45
CA TYR A 76 15.73 -0.92 1.50
C TYR A 76 15.90 0.45 2.17
N ARG A 77 15.01 0.84 3.09
CA ARG A 77 15.17 2.10 3.84
C ARG A 77 16.41 2.09 4.72
N ALA A 78 16.66 0.98 5.43
CA ALA A 78 17.84 0.82 6.26
C ALA A 78 19.14 0.91 5.45
N LEU A 79 19.18 0.35 4.24
CA LEU A 79 20.34 0.48 3.35
C LEU A 79 20.58 1.91 2.89
N VAL A 80 19.51 2.66 2.58
CA VAL A 80 19.63 4.08 2.21
C VAL A 80 20.15 4.89 3.40
N GLU A 81 19.63 4.65 4.59
CA GLU A 81 20.09 5.30 5.81
C GLU A 81 21.55 4.95 6.12
N TYR A 82 21.92 3.68 5.99
CA TYR A 82 23.30 3.21 6.12
C TYR A 82 24.22 3.96 5.15
N LYS A 83 23.87 4.00 3.86
CA LYS A 83 24.65 4.74 2.84
C LYS A 83 24.80 6.22 3.19
N ASN A 84 23.79 6.86 3.76
CA ASN A 84 23.84 8.28 4.12
C ASN A 84 24.72 8.58 5.34
N ASN A 85 25.02 7.56 6.15
CA ASN A 85 25.87 7.67 7.33
C ASN A 85 27.35 7.34 7.04
N LEU A 86 27.69 6.93 5.81
CA LEU A 86 29.06 6.66 5.38
C LEU A 86 29.82 7.95 5.06
N SER A 87 31.15 7.91 5.15
CA SER A 87 32.03 8.98 4.67
C SER A 87 31.99 9.08 3.14
N GLU A 88 32.49 10.19 2.59
CA GLU A 88 32.56 10.37 1.14
C GLU A 88 33.41 9.28 0.47
N GLU A 89 34.54 8.93 1.07
CA GLU A 89 35.43 7.86 0.58
C GLU A 89 34.75 6.49 0.61
N GLU A 90 34.06 6.17 1.71
CA GLU A 90 33.31 4.91 1.87
C GLU A 90 32.17 4.80 0.86
N VAL A 91 31.47 5.91 0.56
CA VAL A 91 30.43 5.93 -0.47
C VAL A 91 31.02 5.69 -1.86
N VAL A 92 32.19 6.27 -2.17
CA VAL A 92 32.88 6.05 -3.45
C VAL A 92 33.26 4.58 -3.60
N GLU A 93 33.84 3.97 -2.56
CA GLU A 93 34.20 2.57 -2.57
C GLU A 93 32.97 1.66 -2.73
N LEU A 94 31.91 1.91 -1.96
CA LEU A 94 30.65 1.18 -2.06
C LEU A 94 30.08 1.25 -3.49
N ASN A 95 30.03 2.44 -4.08
CA ASN A 95 29.53 2.62 -5.44
C ASN A 95 30.38 1.89 -6.48
N HIS A 96 31.71 1.89 -6.33
CA HIS A 96 32.61 1.16 -7.21
C HIS A 96 32.36 -0.36 -7.13
N GLN A 97 32.23 -0.91 -5.91
CA GLN A 97 31.91 -2.32 -5.71
C GLN A 97 30.55 -2.68 -6.32
N LEU A 98 29.52 -1.85 -6.12
CA LEU A 98 28.20 -2.07 -6.69
C LEU A 98 28.24 -2.05 -8.22
N ALA A 99 28.96 -1.11 -8.82
CA ALA A 99 29.12 -1.04 -10.28
C ALA A 99 29.75 -2.32 -10.84
N MET A 100 30.83 -2.81 -10.23
CA MET A 100 31.48 -4.06 -10.64
C MET A 100 30.56 -5.29 -10.55
N VAL A 101 29.64 -5.32 -9.59
CA VAL A 101 28.68 -6.43 -9.45
C VAL A 101 27.58 -6.30 -10.49
N ILE A 102 27.04 -5.09 -10.71
CA ILE A 102 25.99 -4.81 -11.70
C ILE A 102 26.47 -5.16 -13.11
N ASP A 103 27.70 -4.80 -13.48
CA ASP A 103 28.28 -5.10 -14.80
C ASP A 103 28.43 -6.60 -15.06
N LYS A 104 28.44 -7.42 -14.01
CA LYS A 104 28.49 -8.89 -14.09
C LYS A 104 27.10 -9.54 -14.11
N MET A 105 26.03 -8.77 -13.87
CA MET A 105 24.68 -9.30 -13.93
C MET A 105 24.26 -9.49 -15.41
N PRO A 106 23.67 -10.65 -15.75
CA PRO A 106 23.23 -10.96 -17.11
C PRO A 106 21.97 -10.21 -17.55
#